data_AF-M2SAN4-F1
#
_entry.id   AF-M2SAN4-F1
#
_cell.length_a   1.000
_cell.length_b   1.000
_cell.length_c   1.000
_cell.angle_alpha   90.00
_cell.angle_beta   90.00
_cell.angle_gamma   90.00
#
_symmetry.space_group_name_H-M   'P 1'
#
loop_
_entity.id
_entity.type
_entity.pdbx_description
1 polymer ?
#
loop_
_entity_poly.entity_id
_entity_poly.type
_entity_poly.pdbx_seq_one_letter_code
_entity_poly.pdbx_strand_id
1 'polypeptide(L)'
;MANTTLVVSLNDSNHGDPNLFCRHAQWSDIIIFFIGNYLAHAATITTFPGEIWQDVTLATALALLFPMSGVIRGVRAIQSLAIFGHNDLEKAARARALAVIVDQDTPGDVPSSTKVHGACYPREGYALNFVPKYTKFRAITASGKHVQISCSYNVVKVLASIGQTVFAAVTLYRARGDQIDRYGYASFSLTVTPYIFMPVINLLGNLVCPTYPAIYIVRSNGLGHGFSVDGMVGDIKDTKSKGWRIPLYVSNAINWAIATVCAAAPIAIIGGMSSFQSGSSTLPQRVWTMTWLALGSSLVIIVDTSKHILDARRRYLVLRISYEEELKKLVSPFKEIIGGIKGAEAEFNAKRNLIQPPLTWASATATIDTWELQKQEILGPARELANELREMPRGRLHKLELDDFKRQKMIGDLENLVKTFTMEDKQETLRKIWDIMQKKFLPSTSDSTQPVELESTRRSISKQKQYLEDVHPFQHRENDFYMWLGLLVVCGAPAIGGFVVVGQMIIDYGVCIRIA
;
A
#
# COMPACT_ATOMS: atom_id res chain seq x y z
N MET A 1 19.62 -21.94 61.16
CA MET A 1 18.50 -21.25 60.50
C MET A 1 18.44 -19.85 61.07
N ALA A 2 18.78 -18.83 60.29
CA ALA A 2 18.69 -17.45 60.76
C ALA A 2 17.21 -17.08 60.82
N ASN A 3 16.72 -16.72 62.01
CA ASN A 3 15.35 -16.30 62.22
C ASN A 3 15.23 -14.84 61.75
N THR A 4 14.84 -14.64 60.49
CA THR A 4 14.67 -13.30 59.92
C THR A 4 13.38 -12.71 60.47
N THR A 5 13.51 -11.82 61.46
CA THR A 5 12.38 -11.05 62.00
C THR A 5 12.06 -9.92 61.02
N LEU A 6 10.99 -10.09 60.23
CA LEU A 6 10.42 -9.03 59.41
C LEU A 6 9.64 -8.07 60.31
N VAL A 7 10.02 -6.79 60.28
CA VAL A 7 9.25 -5.73 60.95
C VAL A 7 8.05 -5.41 60.07
N VAL A 8 6.88 -5.91 60.48
CA VAL A 8 5.60 -5.70 59.80
C VAL A 8 4.97 -4.41 60.32
N SER A 9 4.56 -3.52 59.43
CA SER A 9 3.79 -2.32 59.77
C SER A 9 2.30 -2.66 59.90
N LEU A 10 1.54 -1.86 60.67
CA LEU A 10 0.09 -2.06 60.88
C LEU A 10 -0.75 -2.10 59.59
N ASN A 11 -0.19 -1.64 58.46
CA ASN A 11 -0.88 -1.55 57.17
C ASN A 11 -0.42 -2.62 56.16
N ASP A 12 0.48 -3.52 56.54
CA ASP A 12 0.91 -4.60 55.67
C ASP A 12 -0.09 -5.77 55.69
N SER A 13 -0.28 -6.42 54.55
CA SER A 13 -1.20 -7.53 54.39
C SER A 13 -0.47 -8.77 53.87
N ASN A 14 -1.07 -9.94 54.05
CA ASN A 14 -0.60 -11.20 53.48
C ASN A 14 -1.64 -11.83 52.55
N HIS A 15 -2.77 -11.17 52.32
CA HIS A 15 -3.93 -11.65 51.56
C HIS A 15 -4.41 -13.07 51.95
N GLY A 16 -4.12 -13.53 53.17
CA GLY A 16 -4.44 -14.88 53.62
C GLY A 16 -3.43 -15.96 53.21
N ASP A 17 -2.34 -15.62 52.50
CA ASP A 17 -1.20 -16.52 52.22
C ASP A 17 -0.06 -16.23 53.21
N PRO A 18 0.31 -17.17 54.09
CA PRO A 18 1.38 -16.95 55.09
C PRO A 18 2.76 -16.72 54.47
N ASN A 19 2.97 -17.11 53.21
CA ASN A 19 4.22 -16.94 52.48
C ASN A 19 4.22 -15.68 51.59
N LEU A 20 3.26 -14.78 51.80
CA LEU A 20 3.12 -13.55 51.02
C LEU A 20 3.21 -12.33 51.95
N PHE A 21 4.04 -11.36 51.58
CA PHE A 21 4.10 -10.07 52.24
C PHE A 21 3.80 -8.97 51.24
N CYS A 22 2.75 -8.21 51.50
CA CYS A 22 2.28 -7.11 50.67
C CYS A 22 2.35 -5.81 51.46
N ARG A 23 3.14 -4.87 50.94
CA ARG A 23 3.14 -3.49 51.43
C ARG A 23 2.16 -2.64 50.62
N HIS A 24 1.66 -1.58 51.22
CA HIS A 24 0.86 -0.60 50.47
C HIS A 24 1.66 -0.02 49.29
N ALA A 25 1.02 0.06 48.11
CA ALA A 25 1.61 0.67 46.93
C ALA A 25 1.81 2.17 47.14
N GLN A 26 3.00 2.67 46.81
CA GLN A 26 3.31 4.09 46.80
C GLN A 26 3.04 4.66 45.40
N TRP A 27 2.87 5.98 45.30
CA TRP A 27 2.72 6.65 44.00
C TRP A 27 3.87 6.35 43.03
N SER A 28 5.09 6.15 43.55
CA SER A 28 6.24 5.72 42.76
C SER A 28 6.05 4.35 42.11
N ASP A 29 5.42 3.39 42.82
CA ASP A 29 5.19 2.04 42.29
C ASP A 29 4.21 2.09 41.10
N ILE A 30 3.17 2.91 41.22
CA ILE A 30 2.19 3.14 40.14
C ILE A 30 2.90 3.76 38.93
N ILE A 31 3.67 4.83 39.13
CA ILE A 31 4.40 5.50 38.04
C ILE A 31 5.36 4.54 37.34
N ILE A 32 6.14 3.77 38.10
CA ILE A 32 7.09 2.78 37.55
C ILE A 32 6.34 1.72 36.74
N PHE A 33 5.20 1.23 37.24
CA PHE A 33 4.38 0.27 36.53
C PHE A 33 3.89 0.84 35.19
N PHE A 34 3.35 2.05 35.18
CA PHE A 34 2.83 2.68 33.96
C PHE A 34 3.94 3.02 32.96
N ILE A 35 5.07 3.54 33.41
CA ILE A 35 6.19 3.87 32.54
C ILE A 35 6.75 2.60 31.90
N GLY A 36 7.03 1.58 32.73
CA GLY A 36 7.67 0.35 32.28
C GLY A 36 6.78 -0.53 31.41
N ASN A 37 5.46 -0.53 31.64
CA ASN A 37 4.54 -1.38 30.88
C ASN A 37 3.82 -0.65 29.73
N TYR A 38 3.48 0.63 29.88
CA TYR A 38 2.60 1.35 28.92
C TYR A 38 3.23 2.57 28.23
N LEU A 39 4.26 3.21 28.79
CA LEU A 39 4.85 4.39 28.13
C LEU A 39 6.06 4.02 27.26
N ALA A 40 6.88 3.09 27.74
CA ALA A 40 8.18 2.78 27.14
C ALA A 40 8.09 2.37 25.66
N HIS A 41 7.05 1.64 25.24
CA HIS A 41 6.99 1.16 23.84
C HIS A 41 6.68 2.28 22.86
N ALA A 42 5.97 3.31 23.30
CA ALA A 42 5.64 4.45 22.45
C ALA A 42 6.92 5.12 21.91
N ALA A 43 7.99 5.17 22.71
CA ALA A 43 9.30 5.67 22.29
C ALA A 43 10.02 4.76 21.28
N THR A 44 9.67 3.48 21.21
CA THR A 44 10.34 2.49 20.36
C THR A 44 9.71 2.32 18.97
N ILE A 45 8.59 3.00 18.70
CA ILE A 45 7.87 2.90 17.43
C ILE A 45 8.80 3.12 16.23
N THR A 46 8.61 2.26 15.23
CA THR A 46 9.28 2.38 13.94
C THR A 46 8.67 3.54 13.14
N THR A 47 9.51 4.48 12.72
CA THR A 47 9.14 5.63 11.88
C THR A 47 9.46 5.32 10.42
N PHE A 48 8.64 5.83 9.50
CA PHE A 48 8.93 5.69 8.07
C PHE A 48 9.87 6.81 7.57
N PRO A 49 10.65 6.57 6.50
CA PRO A 49 11.49 7.60 5.90
C PRO A 49 10.67 8.82 5.48
N GLY A 50 11.12 10.02 5.88
CA GLY A 50 10.46 11.28 5.53
C GLY A 50 9.10 11.53 6.17
N GLU A 51 8.69 10.71 7.14
CA GLU A 51 7.42 10.90 7.86
C GLU A 51 7.38 12.24 8.61
N ILE A 52 6.28 12.99 8.48
CA ILE A 52 6.08 14.26 9.16
C ILE A 52 5.77 14.06 10.65
N TRP A 53 6.13 15.06 11.46
CA TRP A 53 5.99 14.98 12.92
C TRP A 53 4.55 14.76 13.39
N GLN A 54 3.54 15.23 12.65
CA GLN A 54 2.12 15.04 12.97
C GLN A 54 1.75 13.55 12.90
N ASP A 55 2.17 12.84 11.85
CA ASP A 55 1.94 11.41 11.69
C ASP A 55 2.68 10.59 12.75
N VAL A 56 3.91 10.97 13.09
CA VAL A 56 4.68 10.34 14.16
C VAL A 56 3.97 10.53 15.50
N THR A 57 3.51 11.74 15.80
CA THR A 57 2.83 12.08 17.06
C THR A 57 1.53 11.29 17.19
N LEU A 58 0.72 11.26 16.14
CA LEU A 58 -0.54 10.51 16.14
C LEU A 58 -0.30 9.00 16.29
N ALA A 59 0.69 8.45 15.58
CA ALA A 59 1.05 7.04 15.73
C ALA A 59 1.57 6.70 17.13
N THR A 60 2.29 7.63 17.76
CA THR A 60 2.78 7.50 19.13
C THR A 60 1.63 7.52 20.14
N ALA A 61 0.70 8.46 20.00
CA ALA A 61 -0.50 8.53 20.83
C ALA A 61 -1.38 7.28 20.70
N LEU A 62 -1.58 6.80 19.47
CA LEU A 62 -2.31 5.56 19.21
C LEU A 62 -1.62 4.34 19.80
N ALA A 63 -0.30 4.25 19.73
CA ALA A 63 0.42 3.13 20.34
C ALA A 63 0.32 3.16 21.87
N LEU A 64 0.33 4.33 22.50
CA LEU A 64 0.21 4.46 23.95
C LEU A 64 -1.14 3.93 24.45
N LEU A 65 -2.24 4.23 23.72
CA LEU A 65 -3.58 3.77 24.09
C LEU A 65 -3.89 2.35 23.57
N PHE A 66 -3.29 1.98 22.43
CA PHE A 66 -3.52 0.73 21.72
C PHE A 66 -2.17 0.15 21.27
N PRO A 67 -1.51 -0.67 22.10
CA PRO A 67 -0.13 -1.14 21.87
C PRO A 67 0.04 -1.81 20.52
N MET A 68 -0.99 -2.51 20.05
CA MET A 68 -0.91 -3.28 18.83
C MET A 68 -0.83 -2.38 17.57
N SER A 69 -1.26 -1.12 17.63
CA SER A 69 -1.25 -0.18 16.49
C SER A 69 0.15 0.03 15.88
N GLY A 70 1.21 -0.16 16.65
CA GLY A 70 2.60 -0.06 16.18
C GLY A 70 3.15 -1.30 15.46
N VAL A 71 2.52 -2.48 15.62
CA VAL A 71 3.08 -3.78 15.17
C VAL A 71 3.34 -3.80 13.66
N ILE A 72 2.39 -3.30 12.86
CA ILE A 72 2.50 -3.33 11.40
C ILE A 72 3.72 -2.53 10.92
N ARG A 73 4.08 -1.43 11.61
CA ARG A 73 5.25 -0.62 11.26
C ARG A 73 6.54 -1.43 11.46
N GLY A 74 6.66 -2.14 12.59
CA GLY A 74 7.80 -3.02 12.84
C GLY A 74 7.85 -4.22 11.89
N VAL A 75 6.72 -4.87 11.61
CA VAL A 75 6.63 -5.98 10.63
C VAL A 75 7.09 -5.54 9.25
N ARG A 76 6.64 -4.37 8.77
CA ARG A 76 7.07 -3.83 7.46
C ARG A 76 8.57 -3.53 7.42
N ALA A 77 9.15 -3.08 8.53
CA ALA A 77 10.59 -2.92 8.67
C ALA A 77 11.33 -4.27 8.62
N ILE A 78 10.82 -5.31 9.28
CA ILE A 78 11.40 -6.67 9.21
C ILE A 78 11.32 -7.22 7.77
N GLN A 79 10.14 -7.13 7.14
CA GLN A 79 9.92 -7.56 5.75
C GLN A 79 10.66 -6.72 4.71
N SER A 80 11.26 -5.58 5.09
CA SER A 80 12.16 -4.85 4.20
C SER A 80 13.42 -5.65 3.90
N LEU A 81 13.88 -6.48 4.85
CA LEU A 81 15.16 -7.18 4.79
C LEU A 81 16.30 -6.21 4.39
N ALA A 82 16.21 -4.96 4.84
CA ALA A 82 17.09 -3.88 4.41
C ALA A 82 18.54 -4.13 4.79
N ILE A 83 18.82 -4.75 5.94
CA ILE A 83 20.17 -5.14 6.36
C ILE A 83 20.93 -5.98 5.32
N PHE A 84 20.23 -6.77 4.51
CA PHE A 84 20.81 -7.63 3.47
C PHE A 84 21.04 -6.90 2.13
N GLY A 85 20.94 -5.58 2.07
CA GLY A 85 21.36 -4.79 0.91
C GLY A 85 22.89 -4.74 0.81
N HIS A 86 23.45 -4.91 -0.39
CA HIS A 86 24.90 -4.98 -0.57
C HIS A 86 25.60 -3.61 -0.44
N ASN A 87 24.88 -2.52 -0.72
CA ASN A 87 25.36 -1.15 -0.61
C ASN A 87 24.26 -0.24 -0.03
N ASP A 88 24.63 0.99 0.35
CA ASP A 88 23.72 1.93 1.01
C ASP A 88 22.48 2.27 0.17
N LEU A 89 22.62 2.34 -1.17
CA LEU A 89 21.49 2.56 -2.08
C LEU A 89 20.51 1.38 -2.06
N GLU A 90 21.01 0.14 -2.09
CA GLU A 90 20.17 -1.05 -1.98
C GLU A 90 19.48 -1.12 -0.60
N LYS A 91 20.19 -0.80 0.48
CA LYS A 91 19.59 -0.73 1.83
C LYS A 91 18.49 0.33 1.90
N ALA A 92 18.74 1.52 1.34
CA ALA A 92 17.78 2.62 1.29
C ALA A 92 16.56 2.27 0.43
N ALA A 93 16.75 1.61 -0.72
CA ALA A 93 15.65 1.12 -1.56
C ALA A 93 14.75 0.15 -0.81
N ARG A 94 15.35 -0.84 -0.12
CA ARG A 94 14.60 -1.82 0.68
C ARG A 94 13.82 -1.18 1.82
N ALA A 95 14.41 -0.18 2.47
CA ALA A 95 13.79 0.61 3.53
C ALA A 95 12.72 1.61 3.02
N ARG A 96 12.49 1.71 1.71
CA ARG A 96 11.64 2.72 1.05
C ARG A 96 12.10 4.17 1.27
N ALA A 97 13.39 4.39 1.39
CA ALA A 97 13.99 5.72 1.53
C ALA A 97 14.41 6.35 0.20
N LEU A 98 14.18 5.67 -0.94
CA LEU A 98 14.53 6.18 -2.27
C LEU A 98 13.30 6.40 -3.13
N ALA A 99 13.31 7.51 -3.88
CA ALA A 99 12.30 7.85 -4.88
C ALA A 99 12.93 8.23 -6.23
N VAL A 100 12.14 8.09 -7.28
CA VAL A 100 12.45 8.47 -8.66
C VAL A 100 11.37 9.40 -9.17
N ILE A 101 11.78 10.36 -10.00
CA ILE A 101 10.85 11.26 -10.67
C ILE A 101 10.35 10.55 -11.93
N VAL A 102 9.04 10.59 -12.15
CA VAL A 102 8.36 10.00 -13.30
C VAL A 102 7.45 11.03 -13.94
N ASP A 103 7.13 10.83 -15.23
CA ASP A 103 6.13 11.64 -15.93
C ASP A 103 4.72 11.44 -15.33
N GLN A 104 3.89 12.48 -15.33
CA GLN A 104 2.55 12.49 -14.73
C GLN A 104 1.58 11.46 -15.32
N ASP A 105 1.84 10.94 -16.52
CA ASP A 105 1.09 9.80 -17.09
C ASP A 105 1.14 8.57 -16.17
N THR A 106 2.11 8.52 -15.25
CA THR A 106 2.17 7.53 -14.18
C THR A 106 1.75 8.14 -12.84
N PRO A 107 0.80 7.53 -12.11
CA PRO A 107 0.43 8.02 -10.79
C PRO A 107 1.63 7.95 -9.85
N GLY A 108 1.88 9.06 -9.13
CA GLY A 108 2.81 9.10 -8.01
C GLY A 108 2.36 8.20 -6.87
N ASP A 109 3.29 7.49 -6.24
CA ASP A 109 3.03 6.67 -5.04
C ASP A 109 3.72 7.19 -3.77
N VAL A 110 4.53 8.25 -3.89
CA VAL A 110 5.13 8.98 -2.76
C VAL A 110 4.17 10.09 -2.31
N PRO A 111 3.74 10.11 -1.03
CA PRO A 111 2.89 11.18 -0.51
C PRO A 111 3.55 12.56 -0.62
N SER A 112 2.77 13.54 -1.05
CA SER A 112 3.11 14.96 -1.15
C SER A 112 3.57 15.57 0.18
N SER A 113 3.08 15.07 1.31
CA SER A 113 3.51 15.50 2.64
C SER A 113 4.87 14.96 3.06
N THR A 114 5.45 14.01 2.31
CA THR A 114 6.68 13.34 2.72
C THR A 114 7.88 14.27 2.60
N LYS A 115 8.72 14.29 3.64
CA LYS A 115 9.96 15.05 3.63
C LYS A 115 10.97 14.42 2.66
N VAL A 116 11.26 15.14 1.59
CA VAL A 116 12.30 14.80 0.60
C VAL A 116 13.59 15.54 0.94
N HIS A 117 14.73 14.88 0.76
CA HIS A 117 16.05 15.47 0.93
C HIS A 117 16.38 16.36 -0.27
N GLY A 118 16.78 17.61 0.00
CA GLY A 118 17.00 18.63 -1.03
C GLY A 118 15.75 19.42 -1.38
N ALA A 119 15.91 20.46 -2.21
CA ALA A 119 14.82 21.30 -2.70
C ALA A 119 14.16 20.65 -3.93
N CYS A 120 13.43 19.55 -3.74
CA CYS A 120 12.71 18.90 -4.83
C CYS A 120 11.21 18.89 -4.56
N TYR A 121 10.49 19.70 -5.32
CA TYR A 121 9.08 19.52 -5.62
C TYR A 121 8.99 19.24 -7.11
N PRO A 122 8.40 18.11 -7.54
CA PRO A 122 8.19 17.89 -8.97
C PRO A 122 7.42 19.08 -9.55
N ARG A 123 7.94 19.68 -10.64
CA ARG A 123 7.23 20.72 -11.40
C ARG A 123 5.93 20.14 -12.00
N GLU A 124 5.02 21.01 -12.45
CA GLU A 124 3.84 20.59 -13.23
C GLU A 124 4.26 19.60 -14.33
N GLY A 125 3.58 18.44 -14.40
CA GLY A 125 3.91 17.36 -15.33
C GLY A 125 4.76 16.21 -14.76
N TYR A 126 5.21 16.26 -13.50
CA TYR A 126 5.98 15.17 -12.88
C TYR A 126 5.36 14.65 -11.59
N ALA A 127 5.65 13.39 -11.26
CA ALA A 127 5.27 12.74 -10.00
C ALA A 127 6.46 11.99 -9.38
N LEU A 128 6.35 11.63 -8.10
CA LEU A 128 7.37 10.87 -7.38
C LEU A 128 6.90 9.43 -7.14
N ASN A 129 7.77 8.48 -7.49
CA ASN A 129 7.56 7.06 -7.23
C ASN A 129 8.67 6.46 -6.36
N PHE A 130 8.31 5.62 -5.40
CA PHE A 130 9.25 4.84 -4.61
C PHE A 130 10.02 3.90 -5.51
N VAL A 131 11.33 3.83 -5.28
CA VAL A 131 12.17 2.87 -5.99
C VAL A 131 11.83 1.45 -5.51
N PRO A 132 11.65 0.46 -6.41
CA PRO A 132 11.42 -0.92 -6.01
C PRO A 132 12.52 -1.46 -5.10
N LYS A 133 12.15 -2.23 -4.06
CA LYS A 133 13.05 -2.73 -3.00
C LYS A 133 14.32 -3.43 -3.50
N TYR A 134 14.22 -4.16 -4.62
CA TYR A 134 15.32 -4.99 -5.16
C TYR A 134 15.96 -4.39 -6.42
N THR A 135 15.82 -3.09 -6.61
CA THR A 135 16.48 -2.34 -7.70
C THR A 135 17.99 -2.41 -7.56
N LYS A 136 18.68 -2.56 -8.70
CA LYS A 136 20.15 -2.52 -8.76
C LYS A 136 20.65 -1.14 -9.15
N PHE A 137 21.63 -0.65 -8.43
CA PHE A 137 22.19 0.68 -8.57
C PHE A 137 23.63 0.63 -9.08
N ARG A 138 24.06 1.71 -9.73
CA ARG A 138 25.47 1.93 -9.99
C ARG A 138 26.11 2.37 -8.68
N ALA A 139 26.91 1.49 -8.07
CA ALA A 139 27.52 1.72 -6.76
C ALA A 139 28.66 2.76 -6.76
N ILE A 140 29.02 3.30 -7.93
CA ILE A 140 30.16 4.17 -8.14
C ILE A 140 29.68 5.42 -8.88
N THR A 141 29.96 6.59 -8.32
CA THR A 141 29.72 7.89 -8.98
C THR A 141 30.54 8.02 -10.26
N ALA A 142 30.24 8.99 -11.12
CA ALA A 142 31.09 9.33 -12.26
C ALA A 142 32.55 9.63 -11.87
N SER A 143 32.80 9.97 -10.59
CA SER A 143 34.11 10.25 -9.99
C SER A 143 34.79 9.06 -9.30
N GLY A 144 34.25 7.84 -9.40
CA GLY A 144 34.89 6.65 -8.83
C GLY A 144 34.66 6.43 -7.33
N LYS A 145 33.85 7.25 -6.66
CA LYS A 145 33.58 7.14 -5.21
C LYS A 145 32.32 6.35 -4.92
N HIS A 146 32.32 5.63 -3.80
CA HIS A 146 31.13 4.93 -3.31
C HIS A 146 30.09 5.95 -2.82
N VAL A 147 28.84 5.76 -3.20
CA VAL A 147 27.74 6.58 -2.68
C VAL A 147 27.47 6.18 -1.24
N GLN A 148 27.42 7.15 -0.33
CA GLN A 148 27.06 6.95 1.06
C GLN A 148 25.79 7.76 1.36
N ILE A 149 24.78 7.10 1.94
CA ILE A 149 23.53 7.75 2.35
C ILE A 149 23.49 7.79 3.87
N SER A 150 23.19 8.96 4.42
CA SER A 150 23.03 9.11 5.86
C SER A 150 21.87 8.26 6.36
N CYS A 151 22.18 7.27 7.21
CA CYS A 151 21.20 6.47 7.93
C CYS A 151 21.69 6.22 9.36
N SER A 152 20.78 5.83 10.25
CA SER A 152 21.14 5.50 11.63
C SER A 152 20.39 4.26 12.13
N TYR A 153 21.11 3.43 12.88
CA TYR A 153 20.54 2.39 13.71
C TYR A 153 20.31 2.98 15.11
N ASN A 154 19.05 3.03 15.54
CA ASN A 154 18.69 3.71 16.78
C ASN A 154 18.94 2.79 17.98
N VAL A 155 20.18 2.82 18.50
CA VAL A 155 20.61 2.01 19.66
C VAL A 155 19.74 2.28 20.89
N VAL A 156 19.30 3.52 21.08
CA VAL A 156 18.42 3.90 22.19
C VAL A 156 17.08 3.16 22.10
N LYS A 157 16.46 3.11 20.92
CA LYS A 157 15.22 2.33 20.70
C LYS A 157 15.45 0.84 20.93
N VAL A 158 16.57 0.29 20.49
CA VAL A 158 16.94 -1.13 20.70
C VAL A 158 17.04 -1.45 22.19
N LEU A 159 17.81 -0.67 22.95
CA LEU A 159 17.98 -0.87 24.39
C LEU A 159 16.65 -0.66 25.16
N ALA A 160 15.88 0.36 24.78
CA ALA A 160 14.56 0.61 25.37
C ALA A 160 13.59 -0.56 25.10
N SER A 161 13.57 -1.12 23.89
CA SER A 161 12.77 -2.30 23.57
C SER A 161 13.18 -3.52 24.39
N ILE A 162 14.48 -3.77 24.56
CA ILE A 162 14.97 -4.88 25.40
C ILE A 162 14.54 -4.69 26.85
N GLY A 163 14.83 -3.52 27.43
CA GLY A 163 14.48 -3.21 28.81
C GLY A 163 12.98 -3.34 29.07
N GLN A 164 12.15 -2.86 28.13
CA GLN A 164 10.70 -3.00 28.23
C GLN A 164 10.23 -4.45 28.13
N THR A 165 10.74 -5.23 27.17
CA THR A 165 10.36 -6.65 27.03
C THR A 165 10.67 -7.41 28.31
N VAL A 166 11.83 -7.17 28.92
CA VAL A 166 12.21 -7.78 30.21
C VAL A 166 11.29 -7.30 31.32
N PHE A 167 11.04 -6.00 31.44
CA PHE A 167 10.19 -5.44 32.50
C PHE A 167 8.75 -5.96 32.44
N ALA A 168 8.16 -6.00 31.25
CA ALA A 168 6.81 -6.52 31.04
C ALA A 168 6.74 -8.03 31.28
N ALA A 169 7.77 -8.80 30.88
CA ALA A 169 7.85 -10.22 31.18
C ALA A 169 7.97 -10.50 32.69
N VAL A 170 8.77 -9.72 33.42
CA VAL A 170 8.88 -9.82 34.89
C VAL A 170 7.56 -9.45 35.56
N THR A 171 6.88 -8.40 35.09
CA THR A 171 5.55 -8.01 35.59
C THR A 171 4.55 -9.15 35.42
N LEU A 172 4.49 -9.75 34.23
CA LEU A 172 3.62 -10.89 33.96
C LEU A 172 3.97 -12.12 34.79
N TYR A 173 5.26 -12.41 34.98
CA TYR A 173 5.71 -13.53 35.82
C TYR A 173 5.29 -13.35 37.29
N ARG A 174 5.43 -12.13 37.82
CA ARG A 174 5.04 -11.78 39.20
C ARG A 174 3.54 -11.77 39.43
N ALA A 175 2.73 -11.75 38.36
CA ALA A 175 1.27 -11.84 38.45
C ALA A 175 0.78 -13.21 38.98
N ARG A 176 1.62 -14.25 38.93
CA ARG A 176 1.22 -15.62 39.29
C ARG A 176 0.88 -15.78 40.76
N GLY A 177 -0.18 -16.54 41.03
CA GLY A 177 -0.69 -16.82 42.37
C GLY A 177 -1.79 -15.83 42.77
N ASP A 178 -1.69 -15.33 43.99
CA ASP A 178 -2.73 -14.54 44.67
C ASP A 178 -3.34 -13.42 43.82
N GLN A 179 -2.55 -12.68 43.03
CA GLN A 179 -3.08 -11.62 42.17
C GLN A 179 -4.06 -12.14 41.10
N ILE A 180 -3.74 -13.27 40.45
CA ILE A 180 -4.63 -13.90 39.47
C ILE A 180 -5.80 -14.60 40.17
N ASP A 181 -5.60 -15.19 41.35
CA ASP A 181 -6.70 -15.80 42.10
C ASP A 181 -7.75 -14.74 42.50
N ARG A 182 -7.28 -13.55 42.89
CA ARG A 182 -8.11 -12.43 43.31
C ARG A 182 -8.81 -11.72 42.16
N TYR A 183 -8.09 -11.37 41.09
CA TYR A 183 -8.66 -10.56 40.00
C TYR A 183 -9.04 -11.39 38.76
N GLY A 184 -8.68 -12.67 38.71
CA GLY A 184 -8.95 -13.54 37.57
C GLY A 184 -8.34 -13.03 36.27
N TYR A 185 -9.09 -13.17 35.18
CA TYR A 185 -8.71 -12.63 33.86
C TYR A 185 -8.59 -11.10 33.82
N ALA A 186 -9.13 -10.39 34.80
CA ALA A 186 -9.05 -8.93 34.89
C ALA A 186 -7.85 -8.43 35.70
N SER A 187 -6.94 -9.34 36.10
CA SER A 187 -5.70 -8.96 36.79
C SER A 187 -4.93 -7.89 36.01
N PHE A 188 -4.56 -6.81 36.71
CA PHE A 188 -3.91 -5.68 36.07
C PHE A 188 -2.56 -6.04 35.43
N SER A 189 -1.80 -6.97 35.99
CA SER A 189 -0.54 -7.41 35.39
C SER A 189 -0.75 -8.25 34.13
N LEU A 190 -1.94 -8.83 33.92
CA LEU A 190 -2.26 -9.51 32.66
C LEU A 190 -2.51 -8.52 31.52
N THR A 191 -2.87 -7.27 31.82
CA THR A 191 -3.08 -6.22 30.80
C THR A 191 -1.79 -5.80 30.11
N VAL A 192 -0.61 -6.15 30.67
CA VAL A 192 0.70 -5.83 30.07
C VAL A 192 1.04 -6.77 28.91
N THR A 193 0.29 -7.86 28.72
CA THR A 193 0.62 -8.90 27.74
C THR A 193 0.75 -8.40 26.29
N PRO A 194 -0.15 -7.54 25.75
CA PRO A 194 0.03 -6.94 24.42
C PRO A 194 1.32 -6.11 24.30
N TYR A 195 1.74 -5.50 25.42
CA TYR A 195 2.92 -4.65 25.50
C TYR A 195 4.23 -5.45 25.55
N ILE A 196 4.19 -6.79 25.63
CA ILE A 196 5.38 -7.64 25.44
C ILE A 196 5.68 -7.81 23.96
N PHE A 197 4.65 -8.01 23.12
CA PHE A 197 4.83 -8.34 21.70
C PHE A 197 5.32 -7.16 20.88
N MET A 198 4.75 -5.97 21.11
CA MET A 198 5.08 -4.76 20.37
C MET A 198 6.58 -4.38 20.43
N PRO A 199 7.24 -4.28 21.60
CA PRO A 199 8.67 -3.96 21.69
C PRO A 199 9.55 -5.06 21.08
N VAL A 200 9.16 -6.34 21.11
CA VAL A 200 9.89 -7.41 20.41
C VAL A 200 9.86 -7.19 18.90
N ILE A 201 8.69 -6.87 18.34
CA ILE A 201 8.54 -6.57 16.91
C ILE A 201 9.32 -5.30 16.53
N ASN A 202 9.29 -4.26 17.37
CA ASN A 202 10.07 -3.05 17.15
C ASN A 202 11.57 -3.29 17.26
N LEU A 203 12.03 -4.11 18.20
CA LEU A 203 13.44 -4.49 18.34
C LEU A 203 13.93 -5.11 17.03
N LEU A 204 13.23 -6.14 16.55
CA LEU A 204 13.56 -6.80 15.29
C LEU A 204 13.50 -5.81 14.11
N GLY A 205 12.49 -4.95 14.05
CA GLY A 205 12.37 -3.91 13.03
C GLY A 205 13.55 -2.94 13.00
N ASN A 206 13.96 -2.41 14.17
CA ASN A 206 15.08 -1.48 14.30
C ASN A 206 16.45 -2.16 14.07
N LEU A 207 16.56 -3.48 14.27
CA LEU A 207 17.77 -4.24 13.93
C LEU A 207 17.86 -4.55 12.43
N VAL A 208 16.73 -4.85 11.78
CA VAL A 208 16.69 -5.24 10.36
C VAL A 208 16.68 -4.02 9.41
N CYS A 209 16.03 -2.93 9.81
CA CYS A 209 15.82 -1.76 8.95
C CYS A 209 16.47 -0.50 9.56
N PRO A 210 17.45 0.12 8.87
CA PRO A 210 18.01 1.40 9.30
C PRO A 210 16.99 2.53 9.11
N THR A 211 17.11 3.58 9.91
CA THR A 211 16.24 4.76 9.84
C THR A 211 16.83 5.85 8.96
N TYR A 212 15.96 6.54 8.20
CA TYR A 212 16.33 7.61 7.28
C TYR A 212 15.54 8.88 7.61
N PRO A 213 16.19 10.05 7.69
CA PRO A 213 15.54 11.31 8.09
C PRO A 213 14.65 11.92 7.00
N ALA A 214 14.82 11.49 5.75
CA ALA A 214 14.09 11.97 4.58
C ALA A 214 14.11 10.90 3.48
N ILE A 215 13.30 11.08 2.44
CA ILE A 215 13.42 10.34 1.18
C ILE A 215 14.51 10.98 0.31
N TYR A 216 15.34 10.17 -0.34
CA TYR A 216 16.40 10.62 -1.25
C TYR A 216 16.03 10.32 -2.69
N ILE A 217 16.38 11.22 -3.62
CA ILE A 217 16.06 11.06 -5.03
C ILE A 217 17.21 10.37 -5.75
N VAL A 218 16.89 9.42 -6.62
CA VAL A 218 17.84 8.77 -7.53
C VAL A 218 17.50 9.08 -8.98
N ARG A 219 18.53 9.11 -9.83
CA ARG A 219 18.39 9.31 -11.27
C ARG A 219 17.92 8.02 -11.94
N SER A 220 16.98 8.18 -12.88
CA SER A 220 16.52 7.12 -13.78
C SER A 220 16.85 7.49 -15.23
N ASN A 221 17.19 6.46 -16.03
CA ASN A 221 17.49 6.62 -17.46
C ASN A 221 16.28 7.08 -18.29
N GLY A 222 15.06 7.05 -17.73
CA GLY A 222 13.83 7.48 -18.39
C GLY A 222 13.54 8.99 -18.28
N LEU A 223 14.30 9.74 -17.49
CA LEU A 223 14.16 11.20 -17.41
C LEU A 223 14.90 11.82 -18.60
N GLY A 224 14.21 12.64 -19.40
CA GLY A 224 14.84 13.37 -20.52
C GLY A 224 16.07 14.16 -20.08
N HIS A 225 17.05 14.34 -20.97
CA HIS A 225 18.38 14.90 -20.71
C HIS A 225 18.42 16.36 -20.17
N GLY A 226 17.30 16.96 -19.77
CA GLY A 226 17.20 18.33 -19.26
C GLY A 226 16.79 18.46 -17.78
N PHE A 227 16.46 17.37 -17.07
CA PHE A 227 15.95 17.45 -15.68
C PHE A 227 17.02 16.98 -14.68
N SER A 228 17.89 17.91 -14.25
CA SER A 228 18.85 17.69 -13.16
C SER A 228 18.29 18.29 -11.88
N VAL A 229 18.07 17.44 -10.87
CA VAL A 229 17.66 17.89 -9.52
C VAL A 229 18.89 17.88 -8.62
N ASP A 230 19.13 19.00 -7.96
CA ASP A 230 20.19 19.10 -6.96
C ASP A 230 19.87 18.19 -5.77
N GLY A 231 20.86 17.39 -5.36
CA GLY A 231 20.71 16.42 -4.26
C GLY A 231 20.34 15.00 -4.68
N MET A 232 20.41 14.65 -5.98
CA MET A 232 20.32 13.25 -6.41
C MET A 232 21.49 12.43 -5.85
N VAL A 233 21.20 11.28 -5.23
CA VAL A 233 22.20 10.49 -4.51
C VAL A 233 22.79 9.33 -5.32
N GLY A 234 22.24 8.98 -6.48
CA GLY A 234 22.82 7.91 -7.31
C GLY A 234 22.03 7.59 -8.58
N ASP A 235 22.58 6.72 -9.42
CA ASP A 235 21.99 6.32 -10.71
C ASP A 235 21.47 4.86 -10.66
N ILE A 236 20.25 4.65 -11.15
CA ILE A 236 19.67 3.31 -11.32
C ILE A 236 20.33 2.62 -12.52
N LYS A 237 20.88 1.41 -12.32
CA LYS A 237 21.52 0.63 -13.39
C LYS A 237 20.50 -0.11 -14.26
N ASP A 238 19.44 -0.62 -13.63
CA ASP A 238 18.38 -1.36 -14.30
C ASP A 238 17.03 -1.01 -13.67
N THR A 239 16.16 -0.35 -14.44
CA THR A 239 14.77 -0.05 -14.03
C THR A 239 13.88 -1.29 -14.14
N LYS A 240 14.29 -2.31 -14.89
CA LYS A 240 13.55 -3.57 -15.02
C LYS A 240 13.98 -4.55 -13.93
N SER A 241 13.72 -4.22 -12.67
CA SER A 241 13.93 -5.13 -11.55
C SER A 241 13.16 -6.45 -11.76
N LYS A 242 13.86 -7.52 -12.15
CA LYS A 242 13.43 -8.93 -12.08
C LYS A 242 13.54 -9.52 -10.66
N GLY A 243 13.49 -8.69 -9.62
CA GLY A 243 13.42 -9.19 -8.25
C GLY A 243 12.14 -10.01 -8.05
N TRP A 244 12.21 -11.08 -7.26
CA TRP A 244 11.03 -11.86 -6.87
C TRP A 244 10.00 -10.91 -6.25
N ARG A 245 8.97 -10.57 -7.04
CA ARG A 245 7.82 -9.82 -6.58
C ARG A 245 6.96 -10.79 -5.78
N ILE A 246 7.03 -10.71 -4.45
CA ILE A 246 6.03 -11.37 -3.61
C ILE A 246 4.70 -10.73 -3.99
N PRO A 247 3.71 -11.50 -4.48
CA PRO A 247 2.42 -10.94 -4.80
C PRO A 247 1.85 -10.25 -3.58
N LEU A 248 1.28 -9.07 -3.74
CA LEU A 248 0.84 -8.27 -2.60
C LEU A 248 -0.21 -9.01 -1.75
N TYR A 249 -1.05 -9.86 -2.36
CA TYR A 249 -2.00 -10.69 -1.60
C TYR A 249 -1.28 -11.62 -0.62
N VAL A 250 -0.10 -12.14 -0.97
CA VAL A 250 0.75 -12.95 -0.07
C VAL A 250 1.33 -12.07 1.03
N SER A 251 1.88 -10.90 0.69
CA SER A 251 2.39 -9.96 1.69
C SER A 251 1.31 -9.51 2.68
N ASN A 252 0.09 -9.29 2.18
CA ASN A 252 -1.06 -8.93 2.99
C ASN A 252 -1.49 -10.12 3.85
N ALA A 253 -1.60 -11.33 3.30
CA ALA A 253 -1.92 -12.52 4.07
C ALA A 253 -0.90 -12.75 5.20
N ILE A 254 0.39 -12.52 4.96
CA ILE A 254 1.43 -12.57 6.00
C ILE A 254 1.18 -11.50 7.06
N ASN A 255 0.93 -10.24 6.67
CA ASN A 255 0.65 -9.16 7.61
C ASN A 255 -0.58 -9.47 8.48
N TRP A 256 -1.63 -10.02 7.87
CA TRP A 256 -2.85 -10.47 8.54
C TRP A 256 -2.63 -11.63 9.49
N ALA A 257 -1.84 -12.62 9.10
CA ALA A 257 -1.48 -13.74 9.95
C ALA A 257 -0.70 -13.24 11.17
N ILE A 258 0.29 -12.37 10.97
CA ILE A 258 1.07 -11.78 12.06
C ILE A 258 0.18 -10.92 12.97
N ALA A 259 -0.67 -10.06 12.41
CA ALA A 259 -1.59 -9.23 13.20
C ALA A 259 -2.56 -10.09 14.02
N THR A 260 -3.11 -11.15 13.43
CA THR A 260 -4.00 -12.11 14.11
C THR A 260 -3.28 -12.82 15.25
N VAL A 261 -2.06 -13.33 15.02
CA VAL A 261 -1.25 -13.96 16.06
C VAL A 261 -0.95 -12.98 17.19
N CYS A 262 -0.54 -11.77 16.84
CA CYS A 262 -0.21 -10.72 17.80
C CYS A 262 -1.45 -10.27 18.61
N ALA A 263 -2.64 -10.29 18.02
CA ALA A 263 -3.91 -9.97 18.70
C ALA A 263 -4.44 -11.14 19.56
N ALA A 264 -4.29 -12.38 19.09
CA ALA A 264 -4.78 -13.57 19.78
C ALA A 264 -3.88 -14.02 20.93
N ALA A 265 -2.56 -13.86 20.80
CA ALA A 265 -1.61 -14.34 21.80
C ALA A 265 -1.82 -13.72 23.19
N PRO A 266 -2.07 -12.40 23.35
CA PRO A 266 -2.41 -11.82 24.65
C PRO A 266 -3.65 -12.45 25.28
N ILE A 267 -4.70 -12.68 24.49
CA ILE A 267 -5.95 -13.30 24.97
C ILE A 267 -5.70 -14.76 25.37
N ALA A 268 -4.91 -15.49 24.59
CA ALA A 268 -4.55 -16.87 24.89
C ALA A 268 -3.72 -16.98 26.18
N ILE A 269 -2.77 -16.07 26.42
CA ILE A 269 -1.98 -16.01 27.65
C ILE A 269 -2.88 -15.72 28.86
N ILE A 270 -3.83 -14.78 28.74
CA ILE A 270 -4.81 -14.49 29.79
C ILE A 270 -5.63 -15.73 30.10
N GLY A 271 -6.19 -16.38 29.08
CA GLY A 271 -6.94 -17.61 29.22
C GLY A 271 -6.13 -18.73 29.86
N GLY A 272 -4.87 -18.91 29.45
CA GLY A 272 -4.00 -19.94 29.99
C GLY A 272 -3.58 -19.69 31.44
N MET A 273 -3.36 -18.43 31.83
CA MET A 273 -2.93 -18.09 33.19
C MET A 273 -4.09 -17.99 34.18
N SER A 274 -5.27 -17.55 33.74
CA SER A 274 -6.43 -17.34 34.63
C SER A 274 -7.55 -18.36 34.45
N SER A 275 -7.43 -19.29 33.49
CA SER A 275 -8.52 -20.19 33.06
C SER A 275 -9.83 -19.45 32.71
N PHE A 276 -9.74 -18.18 32.32
CA PHE A 276 -10.87 -17.26 32.18
C PHE A 276 -11.82 -17.20 33.39
N GLN A 277 -11.33 -17.51 34.59
CA GLN A 277 -12.08 -17.31 35.82
C GLN A 277 -12.08 -15.83 36.18
N SER A 278 -13.18 -15.33 36.73
CA SER A 278 -13.29 -13.93 37.15
C SER A 278 -12.59 -13.64 38.46
N GLY A 279 -12.27 -14.67 39.26
CA GLY A 279 -11.87 -14.48 40.65
C GLY A 279 -12.90 -13.66 41.42
N SER A 280 -12.41 -12.85 42.35
CA SER A 280 -13.17 -11.86 43.13
C SER A 280 -13.23 -10.46 42.50
N SER A 281 -12.84 -10.31 41.22
CA SER A 281 -12.87 -9.02 40.54
C SER A 281 -14.28 -8.42 40.51
N THR A 282 -14.37 -7.08 40.49
CA THR A 282 -15.63 -6.37 40.33
C THR A 282 -16.05 -6.29 38.86
N LEU A 283 -17.32 -6.01 38.59
CA LEU A 283 -17.79 -5.84 37.21
C LEU A 283 -17.04 -4.71 36.47
N PRO A 284 -16.83 -3.50 37.05
CA PRO A 284 -16.04 -2.46 36.39
C PRO A 284 -14.60 -2.89 36.08
N GLN A 285 -13.94 -3.62 36.99
CA GLN A 285 -12.59 -4.14 36.75
C GLN A 285 -12.52 -5.00 35.49
N ARG A 286 -13.49 -5.89 35.32
CA ARG A 286 -13.57 -6.78 34.16
C ARG A 286 -13.94 -6.05 32.88
N VAL A 287 -14.95 -5.18 32.91
CA VAL A 287 -15.44 -4.50 31.71
C VAL A 287 -14.37 -3.57 31.14
N TRP A 288 -13.78 -2.70 31.98
CA TRP A 288 -12.80 -1.73 31.47
C TRP A 288 -11.53 -2.41 30.95
N THR A 289 -10.99 -3.40 31.68
CA THR A 289 -9.77 -4.10 31.25
C THR A 289 -9.99 -4.95 30.00
N MET A 290 -11.08 -5.72 29.93
CA MET A 290 -11.33 -6.61 28.81
C MET A 290 -11.80 -5.88 27.56
N THR A 291 -12.63 -4.84 27.70
CA THR A 291 -13.01 -4.01 26.55
C THR A 291 -11.80 -3.28 25.98
N TRP A 292 -10.94 -2.73 26.83
CA TRP A 292 -9.69 -2.10 26.39
C TRP A 292 -8.79 -3.09 25.64
N LEU A 293 -8.59 -4.29 26.20
CA LEU A 293 -7.77 -5.33 25.59
C LEU A 293 -8.34 -5.80 24.25
N ALA A 294 -9.63 -6.12 24.20
CA ALA A 294 -10.29 -6.64 23.01
C ALA A 294 -10.32 -5.61 21.89
N LEU A 295 -10.68 -4.37 22.20
CA LEU A 295 -10.66 -3.27 21.23
C LEU A 295 -9.24 -2.98 20.75
N GLY A 296 -8.28 -2.84 21.68
CA GLY A 296 -6.88 -2.56 21.33
C GLY A 296 -6.24 -3.65 20.47
N SER A 297 -6.61 -4.91 20.68
CA SER A 297 -6.13 -6.05 19.87
C SER A 297 -6.82 -6.10 18.50
N SER A 298 -8.12 -5.80 18.43
CA SER A 298 -8.89 -5.85 17.17
C SER A 298 -8.63 -4.65 16.26
N LEU A 299 -8.25 -3.50 16.84
CA LEU A 299 -8.06 -2.23 16.12
C LEU A 299 -7.06 -2.33 14.98
N VAL A 300 -5.98 -3.09 15.18
CA VAL A 300 -4.93 -3.32 14.19
C VAL A 300 -5.48 -3.97 12.95
N ILE A 301 -6.28 -5.02 13.15
CA ILE A 301 -6.89 -5.79 12.09
C ILE A 301 -7.85 -4.90 11.33
N ILE A 302 -8.79 -4.25 12.05
CA ILE A 302 -9.82 -3.41 11.44
C ILE A 302 -9.19 -2.32 10.58
N VAL A 303 -8.25 -1.55 11.13
CA VAL A 303 -7.73 -0.39 10.42
C VAL A 303 -6.84 -0.76 9.24
N ASP A 304 -5.98 -1.78 9.38
CA ASP A 304 -5.13 -2.21 8.26
C ASP A 304 -5.96 -2.77 7.10
N THR A 305 -7.00 -3.55 7.43
CA THR A 305 -7.98 -4.07 6.47
C THR A 305 -8.66 -2.93 5.72
N SER A 306 -9.23 -1.98 6.46
CA SER A 306 -9.99 -0.88 5.88
C SER A 306 -9.12 -0.05 4.94
N LYS A 307 -7.87 0.22 5.32
CA LYS A 307 -6.93 0.96 4.47
C LYS A 307 -6.58 0.21 3.19
N HIS A 308 -6.20 -1.06 3.30
CA HIS A 308 -5.82 -1.84 2.12
C HIS A 308 -6.98 -1.97 1.11
N ILE A 309 -8.22 -2.13 1.60
CA ILE A 309 -9.41 -2.21 0.74
C ILE A 309 -9.71 -0.85 0.09
N LEU A 310 -9.70 0.24 0.87
CA LEU A 310 -10.02 1.58 0.36
C LEU A 310 -8.99 2.07 -0.66
N ASP A 311 -7.70 1.81 -0.42
CA ASP A 311 -6.61 2.19 -1.33
C ASP A 311 -6.64 1.42 -2.65
N ALA A 312 -6.81 0.09 -2.58
CA ALA A 312 -7.00 -0.74 -3.77
C ALA A 312 -8.15 -0.19 -4.61
N ARG A 313 -9.28 0.11 -3.94
CA ARG A 313 -10.48 0.60 -4.61
C ARG A 313 -10.24 1.95 -5.27
N ARG A 314 -9.60 2.90 -4.58
CA ARG A 314 -9.33 4.24 -5.14
C ARG A 314 -8.43 4.17 -6.37
N ARG A 315 -7.29 3.46 -6.29
CA ARG A 315 -6.35 3.34 -7.43
C ARG A 315 -6.97 2.58 -8.60
N TYR A 316 -7.71 1.51 -8.31
CA TYR A 316 -8.46 0.79 -9.33
C TYR A 316 -9.44 1.72 -10.06
N LEU A 317 -10.15 2.59 -9.34
CA LEU A 317 -11.06 3.56 -9.95
C LEU A 317 -10.34 4.59 -10.82
N VAL A 318 -9.21 5.15 -10.37
CA VAL A 318 -8.44 6.15 -11.14
C VAL A 318 -7.88 5.53 -12.43
N LEU A 319 -7.16 4.42 -12.33
CA LEU A 319 -6.59 3.73 -13.49
C LEU A 319 -7.69 3.26 -14.44
N ARG A 320 -8.82 2.83 -13.90
CA ARG A 320 -9.99 2.46 -14.70
C ARG A 320 -10.61 3.63 -15.44
N ILE A 321 -10.71 4.81 -14.82
CA ILE A 321 -11.21 6.01 -15.52
C ILE A 321 -10.26 6.36 -16.66
N SER A 322 -8.95 6.37 -16.42
CA SER A 322 -7.96 6.62 -17.45
C SER A 322 -8.04 5.59 -18.59
N TYR A 323 -8.25 4.32 -18.27
CA TYR A 323 -8.41 3.24 -19.25
C TYR A 323 -9.66 3.42 -20.11
N GLU A 324 -10.78 3.78 -19.48
CA GLU A 324 -12.05 4.04 -20.17
C GLU A 324 -11.96 5.24 -21.12
N GLU A 325 -11.20 6.30 -20.76
CA GLU A 325 -10.93 7.44 -21.65
C GLU A 325 -10.06 7.07 -22.84
N GLU A 326 -8.99 6.30 -22.64
CA GLU A 326 -8.14 5.81 -23.74
C GLU A 326 -8.94 4.90 -24.69
N LEU A 327 -9.81 4.05 -24.16
CA LEU A 327 -10.69 3.22 -24.98
C LEU A 327 -11.70 4.07 -25.78
N LYS A 328 -12.21 5.16 -25.19
CA LYS A 328 -13.10 6.11 -25.89
C LYS A 328 -12.41 6.75 -27.11
N LYS A 329 -11.11 7.08 -27.00
CA LYS A 329 -10.30 7.58 -28.11
C LYS A 329 -10.17 6.59 -29.27
N LEU A 330 -10.31 5.28 -29.01
CA LEU A 330 -10.35 4.26 -30.07
C LEU A 330 -11.76 4.08 -30.66
N VAL A 331 -12.80 4.19 -29.83
CA VAL A 331 -14.20 4.00 -30.26
C VAL A 331 -14.62 5.03 -31.31
N SER A 332 -14.24 6.31 -31.15
CA SER A 332 -14.67 7.38 -32.05
C SER A 332 -14.13 7.22 -33.48
N PRO A 333 -12.81 7.03 -33.71
CA PRO A 333 -12.26 6.79 -35.04
C PRO A 333 -12.83 5.54 -35.71
N PHE A 334 -13.05 4.45 -34.95
CA PHE A 334 -13.62 3.24 -35.54
C PHE A 334 -15.07 3.42 -35.99
N LYS A 335 -15.87 4.25 -35.31
CA LYS A 335 -17.21 4.62 -35.80
C LYS A 335 -17.13 5.34 -37.15
N GLU A 336 -16.18 6.25 -37.31
CA GLU A 336 -15.96 6.98 -38.56
C GLU A 336 -15.44 6.09 -39.68
N ILE A 337 -14.42 5.25 -39.42
CA ILE A 337 -13.85 4.32 -40.40
C ILE A 337 -14.93 3.34 -40.90
N ILE A 338 -15.69 2.73 -40.00
CA ILE A 338 -16.76 1.79 -40.37
C ILE A 338 -17.84 2.51 -41.20
N GLY A 339 -18.22 3.74 -40.81
CA GLY A 339 -19.17 4.55 -41.57
C GLY A 339 -18.67 4.90 -42.96
N GLY A 340 -17.40 5.33 -43.06
CA GLY A 340 -16.73 5.66 -44.31
C GLY A 340 -16.65 4.48 -45.27
N ILE A 341 -16.27 3.29 -44.77
CA ILE A 341 -16.23 2.06 -45.58
C ILE A 341 -17.62 1.70 -46.09
N LYS A 342 -18.66 1.72 -45.24
CA LYS A 342 -20.04 1.43 -45.67
C LYS A 342 -20.53 2.42 -46.72
N GLY A 343 -20.20 3.70 -46.58
CA GLY A 343 -20.53 4.74 -47.55
C GLY A 343 -19.80 4.54 -48.89
N ALA A 344 -18.51 4.23 -48.85
CA ALA A 344 -17.69 3.96 -50.03
C ALA A 344 -18.12 2.67 -50.75
N GLU A 345 -18.51 1.63 -50.00
CA GLU A 345 -19.04 0.37 -50.55
C GLU A 345 -20.37 0.60 -51.28
N ALA A 346 -21.28 1.40 -50.70
CA ALA A 346 -22.53 1.76 -51.36
C ALA A 346 -22.29 2.53 -52.67
N GLU A 347 -21.33 3.47 -52.67
CA GLU A 347 -20.97 4.24 -53.85
C GLU A 347 -20.29 3.37 -54.94
N PHE A 348 -19.37 2.50 -54.53
CA PHE A 348 -18.73 1.54 -55.43
C PHE A 348 -19.76 0.62 -56.08
N ASN A 349 -20.71 0.09 -55.30
CA ASN A 349 -21.79 -0.76 -55.82
C ASN A 349 -22.75 0.02 -56.74
N ALA A 350 -23.07 1.28 -56.42
CA ALA A 350 -23.88 2.14 -57.30
C ALA A 350 -23.18 2.40 -58.65
N LYS A 351 -21.87 2.71 -58.63
CA LYS A 351 -21.06 2.92 -59.84
C LYS A 351 -20.87 1.63 -60.64
N ARG A 352 -20.72 0.49 -59.98
CA ARG A 352 -20.65 -0.84 -60.61
C ARG A 352 -21.92 -1.17 -61.39
N ASN A 353 -23.08 -0.74 -60.89
CA ASN A 353 -24.37 -0.98 -61.53
C ASN A 353 -24.64 -0.01 -62.71
N LEU A 354 -23.82 1.03 -62.90
CA LEU A 354 -24.02 2.06 -63.93
C LEU A 354 -23.18 1.85 -65.22
N ILE A 355 -22.18 0.94 -65.28
CA ILE A 355 -21.31 0.77 -66.47
C ILE A 355 -20.82 -0.69 -66.69
N GLN A 356 -21.03 -1.23 -67.90
CA GLN A 356 -20.07 -2.10 -68.64
C GLN A 356 -19.57 -1.29 -69.88
N PRO A 357 -18.32 -1.39 -70.40
CA PRO A 357 -17.00 -1.80 -69.88
C PRO A 357 -15.99 -0.60 -69.86
N PRO A 358 -14.67 -0.84 -69.91
CA PRO A 358 -13.73 -0.59 -68.81
C PRO A 358 -13.47 0.90 -68.50
N LEU A 359 -13.62 1.28 -67.23
CA LEU A 359 -12.92 2.47 -66.72
C LEU A 359 -11.43 2.14 -66.60
N THR A 360 -10.62 2.79 -67.42
CA THR A 360 -9.18 2.99 -67.15
C THR A 360 -9.07 3.90 -65.94
N TRP A 361 -9.05 3.32 -64.74
CA TRP A 361 -8.56 4.02 -63.56
C TRP A 361 -7.07 4.24 -63.80
N ALA A 362 -6.70 5.47 -64.16
CA ALA A 362 -5.33 5.93 -64.03
C ALA A 362 -4.90 5.63 -62.59
N SER A 363 -3.99 4.67 -62.46
CA SER A 363 -3.45 4.20 -61.20
C SER A 363 -2.76 5.37 -60.51
N ALA A 364 -3.45 5.99 -59.55
CA ALA A 364 -2.75 6.54 -58.40
C ALA A 364 -2.17 5.31 -57.69
N THR A 365 -0.95 4.96 -58.07
CA THR A 365 -0.14 3.97 -57.39
C THR A 365 0.18 4.56 -56.03
N ALA A 366 -0.71 4.38 -55.07
CA ALA A 366 -0.27 4.17 -53.71
C ALA A 366 0.73 3.01 -53.82
N THR A 367 2.03 3.32 -53.71
CA THR A 367 3.12 2.35 -53.73
C THR A 367 2.70 1.16 -52.86
N ILE A 368 2.85 -0.07 -53.36
CA ILE A 368 2.39 -1.33 -52.72
C ILE A 368 2.68 -1.37 -51.21
N ASP A 369 3.76 -0.72 -50.78
CA ASP A 369 4.19 -0.58 -49.40
C ASP A 369 3.21 0.21 -48.50
N THR A 370 2.53 1.25 -48.99
CA THR A 370 1.69 2.12 -48.14
C THR A 370 0.35 1.49 -47.75
N TRP A 371 -0.24 0.68 -48.64
CA TRP A 371 -1.52 0.00 -48.36
C TRP A 371 -1.37 -1.08 -47.30
N GLU A 372 -0.34 -1.93 -47.40
CA GLU A 372 -0.13 -2.99 -46.41
C GLU A 372 0.28 -2.42 -45.04
N LEU A 373 1.03 -1.31 -45.00
CA LEU A 373 1.32 -0.59 -43.76
C LEU A 373 0.04 -0.05 -43.08
N GLN A 374 -0.81 0.66 -43.82
CA GLN A 374 -2.07 1.22 -43.28
C GLN A 374 -3.07 0.13 -42.85
N LYS A 375 -3.13 -0.97 -43.60
CA LYS A 375 -3.94 -2.14 -43.25
C LYS A 375 -3.52 -2.74 -41.91
N GLN A 376 -2.21 -2.86 -41.65
CA GLN A 376 -1.73 -3.36 -40.36
C GLN A 376 -2.01 -2.40 -39.20
N GLU A 377 -1.94 -1.08 -39.44
CA GLU A 377 -2.26 -0.05 -38.43
C GLU A 377 -3.73 -0.08 -37.96
N ILE A 378 -4.64 -0.66 -38.74
CA ILE A 378 -6.08 -0.73 -38.41
C ILE A 378 -6.47 -2.08 -37.83
N LEU A 379 -5.94 -3.18 -38.38
CA LEU A 379 -6.33 -4.54 -38.00
C LEU A 379 -6.00 -4.87 -36.54
N GLY A 380 -4.84 -4.41 -36.05
CA GLY A 380 -4.42 -4.63 -34.67
C GLY A 380 -5.38 -3.97 -33.66
N PRO A 381 -5.57 -2.64 -33.73
CA PRO A 381 -6.48 -1.91 -32.85
C PRO A 381 -7.95 -2.38 -32.95
N ALA A 382 -8.42 -2.77 -34.15
CA ALA A 382 -9.79 -3.27 -34.35
C ALA A 382 -10.08 -4.56 -33.57
N ARG A 383 -9.14 -5.52 -33.60
CA ARG A 383 -9.26 -6.79 -32.84
C ARG A 383 -9.26 -6.55 -31.34
N GLU A 384 -8.37 -5.69 -30.87
CA GLU A 384 -8.26 -5.37 -29.45
C GLU A 384 -9.54 -4.71 -28.93
N LEU A 385 -10.07 -3.72 -29.66
CA LEU A 385 -11.33 -3.06 -29.30
C LEU A 385 -12.52 -4.02 -29.26
N ALA A 386 -12.63 -4.93 -30.24
CA ALA A 386 -13.72 -5.91 -30.25
C ALA A 386 -13.68 -6.84 -29.02
N ASN A 387 -12.49 -7.30 -28.63
CA ASN A 387 -12.30 -8.12 -27.44
C ASN A 387 -12.63 -7.34 -26.15
N GLU A 388 -12.15 -6.11 -26.02
CA GLU A 388 -12.40 -5.26 -24.86
C GLU A 388 -13.89 -4.93 -24.68
N LEU A 389 -14.59 -4.60 -25.77
CA LEU A 389 -16.02 -4.36 -25.73
C LEU A 389 -16.80 -5.62 -25.34
N ARG A 390 -16.34 -6.81 -25.72
CA ARG A 390 -16.98 -8.09 -25.40
C ARG A 390 -16.88 -8.41 -23.90
N GLU A 391 -15.73 -8.16 -23.29
CA GLU A 391 -15.51 -8.40 -21.86
C GLU A 391 -16.10 -7.29 -20.96
N MET A 392 -16.56 -6.17 -21.54
CA MET A 392 -17.05 -5.03 -20.78
C MET A 392 -18.47 -5.23 -20.19
N PRO A 393 -18.65 -5.08 -18.86
CA PRO A 393 -19.93 -5.02 -18.15
C PRO A 393 -20.87 -3.92 -18.64
N ARG A 394 -22.17 -4.23 -18.72
CA ARG A 394 -23.24 -3.34 -19.20
C ARG A 394 -23.25 -1.97 -18.55
N GLY A 395 -23.05 -1.91 -17.23
CA GLY A 395 -23.06 -0.66 -16.47
C GLY A 395 -21.97 0.35 -16.87
N ARG A 396 -21.03 -0.02 -17.74
CA ARG A 396 -19.93 0.86 -18.19
C ARG A 396 -20.12 1.47 -19.57
N LEU A 397 -21.02 0.93 -20.39
CA LEU A 397 -21.10 1.28 -21.81
C LEU A 397 -21.47 2.76 -22.02
N HIS A 398 -22.25 3.33 -21.10
CA HIS A 398 -22.65 4.73 -21.15
C HIS A 398 -21.45 5.70 -21.20
N LYS A 399 -20.31 5.36 -20.58
CA LYS A 399 -19.10 6.19 -20.62
C LYS A 399 -18.42 6.22 -21.99
N LEU A 400 -18.61 5.16 -22.78
CA LEU A 400 -18.16 5.07 -24.17
C LEU A 400 -19.23 5.60 -25.16
N GLU A 401 -20.34 6.16 -24.65
CA GLU A 401 -21.51 6.55 -25.45
C GLU A 401 -22.09 5.37 -26.25
N LEU A 402 -21.98 4.16 -25.68
CA LEU A 402 -22.54 2.94 -26.21
C LEU A 402 -23.68 2.47 -25.30
N ASP A 403 -24.71 1.90 -25.91
CA ASP A 403 -25.68 1.03 -25.23
C ASP A 403 -25.39 -0.43 -25.63
N ASP A 404 -26.11 -1.37 -25.03
CA ASP A 404 -25.91 -2.80 -25.29
C ASP A 404 -26.06 -3.16 -26.78
N PHE A 405 -26.98 -2.50 -27.48
CA PHE A 405 -27.24 -2.70 -28.90
C PHE A 405 -26.11 -2.13 -29.76
N LYS A 406 -25.69 -0.88 -29.51
CA LYS A 406 -24.57 -0.22 -30.19
C LYS A 406 -23.26 -0.98 -29.98
N ARG A 407 -23.02 -1.52 -28.78
CA ARG A 407 -21.86 -2.39 -28.51
C ARG A 407 -21.88 -3.62 -29.41
N GLN A 408 -22.97 -4.39 -29.42
CA GLN A 408 -23.06 -5.62 -30.22
C GLN A 408 -22.89 -5.34 -31.72
N LYS A 409 -23.53 -4.26 -32.20
CA LYS A 409 -23.36 -3.79 -33.58
C LYS A 409 -21.90 -3.44 -33.88
N MET A 410 -21.24 -2.71 -32.99
CA MET A 410 -19.84 -2.31 -33.17
C MET A 410 -18.89 -3.50 -33.16
N ILE A 411 -19.09 -4.48 -32.27
CA ILE A 411 -18.32 -5.74 -32.26
C ILE A 411 -18.47 -6.47 -33.60
N GLY A 412 -19.71 -6.63 -34.07
CA GLY A 412 -19.97 -7.29 -35.36
C GLY A 412 -19.36 -6.54 -36.54
N ASP A 413 -19.43 -5.20 -36.54
CA ASP A 413 -18.81 -4.37 -37.57
C ASP A 413 -17.27 -4.48 -37.56
N LEU A 414 -16.63 -4.50 -36.39
CA LEU A 414 -15.18 -4.69 -36.24
C LEU A 414 -14.72 -6.08 -36.67
N GLU A 415 -15.46 -7.14 -36.32
CA GLU A 415 -15.15 -8.51 -36.73
C GLU A 415 -15.29 -8.69 -38.24
N ASN A 416 -16.36 -8.13 -38.83
CA ASN A 416 -16.55 -8.12 -40.28
C ASN A 416 -15.44 -7.34 -40.98
N LEU A 417 -15.01 -6.21 -40.43
CA LEU A 417 -13.88 -5.44 -40.94
C LEU A 417 -12.61 -6.31 -40.97
N VAL A 418 -12.24 -6.91 -39.84
CA VAL A 418 -11.07 -7.78 -39.72
C VAL A 418 -11.15 -8.94 -40.71
N LYS A 419 -12.30 -9.60 -40.81
CA LYS A 419 -12.52 -10.74 -41.71
C LYS A 419 -12.38 -10.32 -43.18
N THR A 420 -12.96 -9.19 -43.57
CA THR A 420 -12.94 -8.74 -44.98
C THR A 420 -11.53 -8.36 -45.41
N PHE A 421 -10.76 -7.68 -44.55
CA PHE A 421 -9.37 -7.31 -44.83
C PHE A 421 -8.39 -8.50 -44.86
N THR A 422 -8.76 -9.66 -44.30
CA THR A 422 -7.95 -10.89 -44.35
C THR A 422 -8.22 -11.78 -45.57
N MET A 423 -9.29 -11.57 -46.32
CA MET A 423 -9.68 -12.40 -47.46
C MET A 423 -8.92 -11.99 -48.73
N GLU A 424 -8.08 -12.86 -49.29
CA GLU A 424 -7.22 -12.57 -50.46
C GLU A 424 -8.02 -12.19 -51.71
N ASP A 425 -9.14 -12.87 -51.96
CA ASP A 425 -10.03 -12.66 -53.10
C ASP A 425 -10.71 -11.29 -53.11
N LYS A 426 -10.81 -10.62 -51.95
CA LYS A 426 -11.47 -9.32 -51.78
C LYS A 426 -10.51 -8.14 -51.71
N GLN A 427 -9.21 -8.36 -51.63
CA GLN A 427 -8.22 -7.29 -51.41
C GLN A 427 -8.25 -6.23 -52.52
N GLU A 428 -8.39 -6.63 -53.78
CA GLU A 428 -8.39 -5.69 -54.91
C GLU A 428 -9.67 -4.82 -54.94
N THR A 429 -10.80 -5.37 -54.51
CA THR A 429 -12.05 -4.61 -54.38
C THR A 429 -11.96 -3.67 -53.18
N LEU A 430 -11.39 -4.13 -52.07
CA LEU A 430 -11.16 -3.33 -50.88
C LEU A 430 -10.20 -2.16 -51.11
N ARG A 431 -9.14 -2.35 -51.89
CA ARG A 431 -8.24 -1.25 -52.29
C ARG A 431 -9.01 -0.14 -52.99
N LYS A 432 -9.92 -0.48 -53.91
CA LYS A 432 -10.74 0.49 -54.64
C LYS A 432 -11.72 1.22 -53.72
N ILE A 433 -12.34 0.50 -52.78
CA ILE A 433 -13.22 1.09 -51.76
C ILE A 433 -12.41 2.00 -50.82
N TRP A 434 -11.19 1.58 -50.46
CA TRP A 434 -10.29 2.35 -49.61
C TRP A 434 -9.80 3.63 -50.28
N ASP A 435 -9.46 3.60 -51.56
CA ASP A 435 -9.13 4.79 -52.35
C ASP A 435 -10.28 5.79 -52.39
N ILE A 436 -11.53 5.31 -52.53
CA ILE A 436 -12.74 6.15 -52.46
C ILE A 436 -12.86 6.77 -51.06
N MET A 437 -12.60 5.99 -50.01
CA MET A 437 -12.64 6.46 -48.64
C MET A 437 -11.54 7.50 -48.37
N GLN A 438 -10.29 7.25 -48.76
CA GLN A 438 -9.18 8.18 -48.58
C GLN A 438 -9.42 9.52 -49.27
N LYS A 439 -9.93 9.50 -50.51
CA LYS A 439 -10.26 10.73 -51.24
C LYS A 439 -11.37 11.58 -50.61
N LYS A 440 -12.20 10.99 -49.75
CA LYS A 440 -13.41 11.63 -49.19
C LYS A 440 -13.27 11.96 -47.70
N PHE A 441 -12.46 11.20 -46.97
CA PHE A 441 -12.34 11.27 -45.50
C PHE A 441 -10.95 11.61 -44.98
N LEU A 442 -9.87 11.52 -45.79
CA LEU A 442 -8.59 12.12 -45.41
C LEU A 442 -8.52 13.53 -46.00
N PRO A 443 -8.33 14.58 -45.17
CA PRO A 443 -8.27 15.94 -45.68
C PRO A 443 -7.08 16.08 -46.64
N SER A 444 -7.32 16.70 -47.80
CA SER A 444 -6.23 17.34 -48.54
C SER A 444 -5.55 18.29 -47.57
N THR A 445 -4.23 18.18 -47.46
CA THR A 445 -3.35 18.99 -46.61
C THR A 445 -3.65 20.50 -46.66
N SER A 446 -4.59 20.98 -45.84
CA SER A 446 -4.72 22.35 -45.37
C SER A 446 -5.78 22.39 -44.26
N ASP A 447 -5.35 22.75 -43.06
CA ASP A 447 -6.15 22.97 -41.85
C ASP A 447 -6.74 21.75 -41.10
N SER A 448 -6.00 21.38 -40.05
CA SER A 448 -6.41 20.56 -38.90
C SER A 448 -6.77 19.09 -39.18
N THR A 449 -5.81 18.19 -38.94
CA THR A 449 -5.96 16.98 -38.11
C THR A 449 -4.67 16.15 -38.17
N GLN A 450 -4.12 15.81 -37.00
CA GLN A 450 -2.99 14.90 -36.87
C GLN A 450 -3.37 13.51 -37.45
N PRO A 451 -2.42 12.74 -38.02
CA PRO A 451 -2.70 11.37 -38.45
C PRO A 451 -3.31 10.58 -37.28
N VAL A 452 -4.36 9.80 -37.55
CA VAL A 452 -5.04 9.02 -36.51
C VAL A 452 -4.07 7.95 -35.98
N GLU A 453 -3.40 8.24 -34.87
CA GLU A 453 -2.43 7.31 -34.27
C GLU A 453 -3.13 6.15 -33.53
N LEU A 454 -3.81 5.29 -34.28
CA LEU A 454 -4.53 4.13 -33.74
C LEU A 454 -3.60 3.15 -33.03
N GLU A 455 -2.40 2.94 -33.58
CA GLU A 455 -1.41 2.02 -33.00
C GLU A 455 -0.73 2.61 -31.76
N SER A 456 -0.55 3.94 -31.68
CA SER A 456 -0.06 4.59 -30.45
C SER A 456 -1.09 4.48 -29.33
N THR A 457 -2.36 4.75 -29.66
CA THR A 457 -3.50 4.62 -28.74
C THR A 457 -3.69 3.16 -28.29
N ARG A 458 -3.56 2.20 -29.20
CA ARG A 458 -3.58 0.76 -28.86
C ARG A 458 -2.49 0.41 -27.86
N ARG A 459 -1.24 0.84 -28.09
CA ARG A 459 -0.14 0.61 -27.14
C ARG A 459 -0.38 1.28 -25.79
N SER A 460 -1.02 2.45 -25.78
CA SER A 460 -1.46 3.14 -24.56
C SER A 460 -2.49 2.30 -23.79
N ILE A 461 -3.51 1.79 -24.47
CA ILE A 461 -4.54 0.88 -23.91
C ILE A 461 -3.90 -0.39 -23.35
N SER A 462 -3.02 -1.06 -24.08
CA SER A 462 -2.37 -2.29 -23.59
C SER A 462 -1.52 -2.02 -22.35
N LYS A 463 -0.80 -0.88 -22.29
CA LYS A 463 -0.07 -0.45 -21.08
C LYS A 463 -1.02 -0.17 -19.92
N GLN A 464 -2.10 0.55 -20.15
CA GLN A 464 -3.12 0.85 -19.15
C GLN A 464 -3.79 -0.42 -18.61
N LYS A 465 -4.10 -1.38 -19.48
CA LYS A 465 -4.62 -2.70 -19.11
C LYS A 465 -3.63 -3.46 -18.23
N GLN A 466 -2.36 -3.47 -18.62
CA GLN A 466 -1.31 -4.05 -17.79
C GLN A 466 -1.22 -3.38 -16.42
N TYR A 467 -1.33 -2.05 -16.35
CA TYR A 467 -1.40 -1.34 -15.06
C TYR A 467 -2.65 -1.70 -14.26
N LEU A 468 -3.79 -1.91 -14.94
CA LEU A 468 -5.07 -2.28 -14.32
C LEU A 468 -5.02 -3.68 -13.69
N GLU A 469 -4.38 -4.62 -14.38
CA GLU A 469 -4.09 -5.98 -13.91
C GLU A 469 -3.03 -5.98 -12.81
N ASP A 470 -2.07 -5.06 -12.87
CA ASP A 470 -1.04 -4.82 -11.86
C ASP A 470 -1.50 -3.92 -10.69
N VAL A 471 -2.79 -3.51 -10.62
CA VAL A 471 -3.35 -2.79 -9.46
C VAL A 471 -3.45 -3.73 -8.27
N HIS A 472 -2.30 -3.99 -7.70
CA HIS A 472 -2.16 -4.48 -6.36
C HIS A 472 -2.36 -3.29 -5.40
N PRO A 473 -3.04 -3.46 -4.24
CA PRO A 473 -3.13 -2.48 -3.13
C PRO A 473 -1.76 -1.97 -2.61
N PHE A 474 -0.96 -1.32 -3.44
CA PHE A 474 0.24 -0.68 -2.98
C PHE A 474 -0.16 0.62 -2.29
N GLN A 475 -0.06 0.55 -0.97
CA GLN A 475 -0.26 1.60 0.04
C GLN A 475 -0.02 3.01 -0.47
N HIS A 476 -1.08 3.84 -0.51
CA HIS A 476 -0.93 5.29 -0.49
C HIS A 476 -1.32 5.81 0.89
N ARG A 477 -0.58 6.77 1.38
CA ARG A 477 -0.63 7.25 2.76
C ARG A 477 -1.25 8.64 2.87
N GLU A 478 -2.27 8.95 2.08
CA GLU A 478 -2.83 10.31 2.09
C GLU A 478 -4.28 10.30 2.56
N ASN A 479 -4.48 10.95 3.71
CA ASN A 479 -5.73 11.21 4.45
C ASN A 479 -6.10 10.21 5.55
N ASP A 480 -5.09 9.67 6.23
CA ASP A 480 -5.26 8.81 7.41
C ASP A 480 -5.54 9.59 8.71
N PHE A 481 -5.10 10.85 8.80
CA PHE A 481 -5.09 11.60 10.07
C PHE A 481 -6.46 11.67 10.76
N TYR A 482 -7.51 12.10 10.03
CA TYR A 482 -8.85 12.28 10.62
C TYR A 482 -9.53 10.97 10.98
N MET A 483 -9.30 9.90 10.21
CA MET A 483 -9.83 8.58 10.52
C MET A 483 -9.24 8.06 11.83
N TRP A 484 -7.92 8.17 11.99
CA TRP A 484 -7.22 7.79 13.22
C TRP A 484 -7.58 8.68 14.40
N LEU A 485 -7.75 9.98 14.18
CA LEU A 485 -8.21 10.91 15.21
C LEU A 485 -9.62 10.55 15.68
N GLY A 486 -10.55 10.28 14.76
CA GLY A 486 -11.91 9.83 15.10
C GLY A 486 -11.90 8.51 15.86
N LEU A 487 -11.05 7.57 15.46
CA LEU A 487 -10.88 6.30 16.15
C LEU A 487 -10.30 6.48 17.56
N LEU A 488 -9.34 7.39 17.73
CA LEU A 488 -8.77 7.73 19.04
C LEU A 488 -9.84 8.31 19.97
N VAL A 489 -10.72 9.17 19.44
CA VAL A 489 -11.83 9.75 20.23
C VAL A 489 -12.84 8.68 20.64
N VAL A 490 -13.25 7.80 19.72
CA VAL A 490 -14.29 6.78 20.00
C VAL A 490 -13.74 5.62 20.84
N CYS A 491 -12.55 5.12 20.52
CA CYS A 491 -11.97 3.96 21.19
C CYS A 491 -11.08 4.32 22.40
N GLY A 492 -10.76 5.61 22.60
CA GLY A 492 -9.87 6.06 23.67
C GLY A 492 -10.48 5.95 25.07
N ALA A 493 -11.81 6.07 25.19
CA ALA A 493 -12.50 5.99 26.48
C ALA A 493 -12.24 4.65 27.20
N PRO A 494 -12.38 3.48 26.56
CA PRO A 494 -11.94 2.20 27.12
C PRO A 494 -10.49 2.16 27.62
N ALA A 495 -9.56 2.77 26.89
CA ALA A 495 -8.15 2.81 27.29
C ALA A 495 -7.93 3.64 28.55
N ILE A 496 -8.53 4.84 28.61
CA ILE A 496 -8.45 5.71 29.79
C ILE A 496 -9.11 5.05 30.99
N GLY A 497 -10.30 4.46 30.82
CA GLY A 497 -10.98 3.70 31.88
C GLY A 497 -10.15 2.51 32.35
N GLY A 498 -9.52 1.78 31.43
CA GLY A 498 -8.59 0.69 31.72
C GLY A 498 -7.40 1.14 32.57
N PHE A 499 -6.76 2.25 32.22
CA PHE A 499 -5.69 2.84 33.02
C PHE A 499 -6.14 3.22 34.43
N VAL A 500 -7.27 3.90 34.57
CA VAL A 500 -7.79 4.29 35.90
C VAL A 500 -8.04 3.06 36.78
N VAL A 501 -8.70 2.04 36.21
CA VAL A 501 -9.00 0.78 36.91
C VAL A 501 -7.72 0.01 37.27
N VAL A 502 -6.71 -0.02 36.39
CA VAL A 502 -5.40 -0.60 36.69
C VAL A 502 -4.73 0.12 37.86
N GLY A 503 -4.73 1.45 37.87
CA GLY A 503 -4.18 2.24 38.97
C GLY A 503 -4.88 1.94 40.30
N GLN A 504 -6.20 1.85 40.30
CA GLN A 504 -6.99 1.46 41.47
C GLN A 504 -6.64 0.04 41.95
N MET A 505 -6.55 -0.93 41.04
CA MET A 505 -6.16 -2.29 41.40
C MET A 505 -4.74 -2.38 41.98
N ILE A 506 -3.78 -1.58 41.49
CA ILE A 506 -2.43 -1.52 42.06
C ILE A 506 -2.46 -0.97 43.50
N ILE A 507 -3.26 0.07 43.74
CA ILE A 507 -3.43 0.67 45.08
C ILE A 507 -4.05 -0.37 46.03
N ASP A 508 -5.14 -1.02 45.62
CA ASP A 508 -5.87 -1.98 46.44
C ASP A 508 -5.08 -3.26 46.70
N TYR A 509 -4.26 -3.69 45.72
CA TYR A 509 -3.46 -4.91 45.82
C TYR A 509 -2.16 -4.69 46.61
N GLY A 510 -1.51 -3.54 46.44
CA GLY A 510 -0.19 -3.29 47.00
C GLY A 510 0.95 -3.92 46.20
N VAL A 511 2.14 -3.91 46.78
CA VAL A 511 3.36 -4.52 46.22
C VAL A 511 3.72 -5.73 47.06
N CYS A 512 3.55 -6.92 46.47
CA CYS A 512 3.73 -8.19 47.15
C CYS A 512 5.04 -8.88 46.76
N ILE A 513 5.68 -9.51 47.75
CA ILE A 513 6.80 -10.44 47.57
C ILE A 513 6.47 -11.76 48.26
N ARG A 514 6.83 -12.88 47.63
CA ARG A 514 6.79 -14.18 48.30
C ARG A 514 8.02 -14.32 49.19
N ILE A 515 7.80 -14.67 50.44
CA ILE A 515 8.85 -14.98 51.41
C ILE A 515 8.91 -16.50 51.52
N ALA A 516 10.10 -17.05 51.33
CA ALA A 516 10.34 -18.50 51.34
C ALA A 516 10.50 -19.05 52.76
#